data_AF-A0A8R1E4R7-F1
#
_entry.id   AF-A0A8R1E4R7-F1
#
_cell.length_a   1.000
_cell.length_b   1.000
_cell.length_c   1.000
_cell.angle_alpha   90.00
_cell.angle_beta   90.00
_cell.angle_gamma   90.00
#
_symmetry.space_group_name_H-M   'P 1'
#
loop_
_entity.id
_entity.type
_entity.pdbx_description
1 polymer ?
#
loop_
_entity_poly.entity_id
_entity_poly.type
_entity_poly.pdbx_seq_one_letter_code
_entity_poly.pdbx_strand_id
1 'polypeptide(L)'
;QSLKNLSQEINSSNPKFDMAVGHFSEFYHPFLTIPTDVNNLKKKYISIQNFETLKDLRSFVVDFEQYQLLTNETFLNNLKTSLNSLLSSISTIKSWLDAKNKHHAIKILDDINTILAPSVFGYDKKLLIGFPNGSKDLATLFENLQENWIKKVLNGGKSVSELVRVFGPMTKFESQLSSLEQIWMKSDREAYANTTRKSLISLRIINKANPADVSDSLSKVNDTFVNLGSIADVNSIVLDEFNQLLNSSEPFTSFKNQLADFLNAPEIAQFSFEDELDIFKMDYGKLKKDEKKFDMLKKKLNISKYSQNLDFFQNQLELL
;
A
#
# COMPACT_ATOMS: atom_id res chain seq x y z
N GLN A 1 49.00 23.38 22.63
CA GLN A 1 50.18 23.89 23.38
C GLN A 1 50.27 25.42 23.35
N SER A 2 50.28 26.06 22.18
CA SER A 2 50.46 27.53 22.04
C SER A 2 49.42 28.37 22.79
N LEU A 3 48.15 27.95 22.86
CA LEU A 3 47.13 28.63 23.66
C LEU A 3 47.41 28.59 25.18
N LYS A 4 47.95 27.48 25.70
CA LYS A 4 48.35 27.37 27.12
C LYS A 4 49.54 28.29 27.42
N ASN A 5 50.54 28.30 26.53
CA ASN A 5 51.71 29.18 26.66
C ASN A 5 51.32 30.67 26.55
N LEU A 6 50.42 31.02 25.62
CA LEU A 6 49.87 32.38 25.50
C LEU A 6 49.15 32.83 26.77
N SER A 7 48.32 31.95 27.33
CA SER A 7 47.61 32.22 28.60
C SER A 7 48.58 32.46 29.76
N GLN A 8 49.68 31.70 29.83
CA GLN A 8 50.72 31.88 30.84
C GLN A 8 51.45 33.23 30.68
N GLU A 9 51.83 33.60 29.47
CA GLU A 9 52.51 34.88 29.20
C GLU A 9 51.60 36.09 29.49
N ILE A 10 50.31 36.04 29.13
CA ILE A 10 49.35 37.15 29.39
C ILE A 10 49.16 37.39 30.89
N ASN A 11 49.21 36.32 31.68
CA ASN A 11 48.98 36.34 33.13
C ASN A 11 50.28 36.47 33.95
N SER A 12 51.45 36.50 33.32
CA SER A 12 52.74 36.68 33.99
C SER A 12 52.88 38.07 34.60
N SER A 13 53.55 38.16 35.76
CA SER A 13 53.92 39.44 36.39
C SER A 13 55.04 40.17 35.64
N ASN A 14 55.78 39.47 34.78
CA ASN A 14 56.79 40.03 33.89
C ASN A 14 56.66 39.41 32.48
N PRO A 15 55.67 39.84 31.69
CA PRO A 15 55.35 39.21 30.40
C PRO A 15 56.41 39.52 29.35
N LYS A 16 56.74 38.53 28.51
CA LYS A 16 57.57 38.78 27.32
C LYS A 16 56.66 39.01 26.11
N PHE A 17 56.56 40.26 25.68
CA PHE A 17 55.60 40.68 24.66
C PHE A 17 55.81 39.98 23.31
N ASP A 18 57.06 39.78 22.91
CA ASP A 18 57.45 39.08 21.69
C ASP A 18 57.04 37.61 21.73
N MET A 19 57.26 36.91 22.85
CA MET A 19 56.86 35.50 23.01
C MET A 19 55.33 35.35 23.01
N ALA A 20 54.60 36.25 23.67
CA ALA A 20 53.13 36.24 23.65
C ALA A 20 52.57 36.47 22.23
N VAL A 21 53.12 37.42 21.48
CA VAL A 21 52.73 37.64 20.07
C VAL A 21 53.09 36.43 19.19
N GLY A 22 54.23 35.79 19.44
CA GLY A 22 54.62 34.54 18.78
C GLY A 22 53.62 33.41 19.02
N HIS A 23 53.29 33.11 20.28
CA HIS A 23 52.32 32.08 20.64
C HIS A 23 50.91 32.38 20.12
N PHE A 24 50.51 33.66 20.10
CA PHE A 24 49.25 34.04 19.47
C PHE A 24 49.28 33.83 17.96
N SER A 25 50.38 34.14 17.28
CA SER A 25 50.49 33.96 15.82
C SER A 25 50.36 32.48 15.41
N GLU A 26 50.88 31.55 16.22
CA GLU A 26 50.70 30.11 16.03
C GLU A 26 49.25 29.65 16.22
N PHE A 27 48.50 30.32 17.10
CA PHE A 27 47.10 30.03 17.41
C PHE A 27 46.10 30.89 16.59
N TYR A 28 46.58 31.91 15.88
CA TYR A 28 45.80 32.96 15.25
C TYR A 28 44.81 32.40 14.24
N HIS A 29 45.28 31.56 13.32
CA HIS A 29 44.41 31.00 12.28
C HIS A 29 43.29 30.13 12.87
N PRO A 30 43.56 29.11 13.70
CA PRO A 30 42.51 28.33 14.36
C PRO A 30 41.53 29.19 15.18
N PHE A 31 42.03 30.19 15.89
CA PHE A 31 41.22 31.09 16.69
C PHE A 31 40.18 31.87 15.86
N LEU A 32 40.57 32.30 14.67
CA LEU A 32 39.70 33.08 13.79
C LEU A 32 38.63 32.26 13.08
N THR A 33 38.84 30.95 12.91
CA THR A 33 37.91 30.08 12.20
C THR A 33 36.84 29.51 13.13
N ILE A 34 37.13 29.27 14.42
CA ILE A 34 36.19 28.67 15.38
C ILE A 34 34.80 29.34 15.39
N PRO A 35 34.67 30.68 15.51
CA PRO A 35 33.34 31.31 15.51
C PRO A 35 32.60 31.13 14.18
N THR A 36 33.33 31.17 13.06
CA THR A 36 32.78 30.97 11.72
C THR A 36 32.29 29.53 11.54
N ASP A 37 33.07 28.56 12.02
CA ASP A 37 32.75 27.13 11.93
C ASP A 37 31.57 26.77 12.82
N VAL A 38 31.52 27.30 14.05
CA VAL A 38 30.36 27.17 14.95
C VAL A 38 29.11 27.79 14.33
N ASN A 39 29.22 28.93 13.64
CA ASN A 39 28.10 29.54 12.93
C ASN A 39 27.62 28.68 11.75
N ASN A 40 28.54 28.13 10.98
CA ASN A 40 28.21 27.21 9.90
C ASN A 40 27.52 25.95 10.43
N LEU A 41 27.98 25.42 11.57
CA LEU A 41 27.33 24.29 12.26
C LEU A 41 25.94 24.65 12.76
N LYS A 42 25.73 25.83 13.38
CA LYS A 42 24.40 26.31 13.80
C LYS A 42 23.45 26.48 12.61
N LYS A 43 23.91 27.08 11.51
CA LYS A 43 23.12 27.22 10.26
C LYS A 43 22.72 25.84 9.72
N LYS A 44 23.68 24.90 9.65
CA LYS A 44 23.41 23.52 9.23
C LYS A 44 22.48 22.79 10.19
N TYR A 45 22.63 22.97 11.50
CA TYR A 45 21.74 22.41 12.51
C TYR A 45 20.31 22.93 12.37
N ILE A 46 20.12 24.24 12.14
CA ILE A 46 18.79 24.81 11.84
C ILE A 46 18.22 24.19 10.57
N SER A 47 19.03 23.99 9.53
CA SER A 47 18.61 23.23 8.35
C SER A 47 18.17 21.82 8.72
N ILE A 48 18.95 21.07 9.51
CA ILE A 48 18.63 19.71 10.00
C ILE A 48 17.39 19.69 10.91
N GLN A 49 17.10 20.74 11.67
CA GLN A 49 15.87 20.86 12.46
C GLN A 49 14.64 21.00 11.57
N ASN A 50 14.79 21.71 10.46
CA ASN A 50 13.76 21.92 9.45
C ASN A 50 13.63 20.75 8.47
N PHE A 51 14.40 19.66 8.64
CA PHE A 51 14.22 18.42 7.87
C PHE A 51 12.89 17.74 8.28
N GLU A 52 11.77 18.14 7.66
CA GLU A 52 10.57 17.30 7.52
C GLU A 52 10.85 16.03 6.68
N THR A 53 11.99 16.00 6.00
CA THR A 53 12.47 14.99 5.05
C THR A 53 12.71 13.60 5.61
N LEU A 54 12.72 13.33 6.93
CA LEU A 54 12.62 11.92 7.39
C LEU A 54 11.28 11.30 6.95
N LYS A 55 10.23 12.12 6.87
CA LYS A 55 8.94 11.71 6.33
C LYS A 55 9.01 11.52 4.81
N ASP A 56 9.74 12.38 4.12
CA ASP A 56 9.98 12.25 2.67
C ASP A 56 10.86 11.03 2.34
N LEU A 57 11.91 10.78 3.11
CA LEU A 57 12.75 9.58 2.99
C LEU A 57 11.98 8.29 3.32
N ARG A 58 11.04 8.34 4.28
CA ARG A 58 10.10 7.23 4.52
C ARG A 58 9.13 7.01 3.35
N SER A 59 8.81 8.04 2.56
CA SER A 59 8.01 7.84 1.35
C SER A 59 8.76 7.00 0.30
N PHE A 60 10.09 7.15 0.22
CA PHE A 60 10.94 6.30 -0.63
C PHE A 60 10.98 4.84 -0.18
N VAL A 61 10.74 4.52 1.11
CA VAL A 61 10.71 3.12 1.59
C VAL A 61 9.65 2.30 0.88
N VAL A 62 8.45 2.87 0.67
CA VAL A 62 7.36 2.18 -0.04
C VAL A 62 7.75 1.90 -1.50
N ASP A 63 8.44 2.84 -2.14
CA ASP A 63 8.94 2.68 -3.50
C ASP A 63 10.06 1.62 -3.56
N PHE A 64 10.91 1.51 -2.53
CA PHE A 64 11.95 0.47 -2.43
C PHE A 64 11.36 -0.92 -2.25
N GLU A 65 10.38 -1.10 -1.36
CA GLU A 65 9.74 -2.40 -1.14
C GLU A 65 9.01 -2.88 -2.40
N GLN A 66 8.31 -1.96 -3.09
CA GLN A 66 7.67 -2.28 -4.37
C GLN A 66 8.69 -2.62 -5.45
N TYR A 67 9.80 -1.88 -5.51
CA TYR A 67 10.88 -2.16 -6.45
C TYR A 67 11.54 -3.52 -6.18
N GLN A 68 11.89 -3.84 -4.93
CA GLN A 68 12.44 -5.14 -4.53
C GLN A 68 11.49 -6.30 -4.89
N LEU A 69 10.20 -6.12 -4.66
CA LEU A 69 9.18 -7.11 -5.00
C LEU A 69 9.10 -7.35 -6.52
N LEU A 70 9.17 -6.27 -7.32
CA LEU A 70 9.14 -6.35 -8.79
C LEU A 70 10.43 -6.91 -9.39
N THR A 71 11.58 -6.76 -8.72
CA THR A 71 12.86 -7.35 -9.15
C THR A 71 13.06 -8.77 -8.65
N ASN A 72 12.27 -9.21 -7.66
CA ASN A 72 12.32 -10.58 -7.16
C ASN A 72 11.91 -11.56 -8.25
N GLU A 73 12.84 -12.44 -8.64
CA GLU A 73 12.63 -13.36 -9.75
C GLU A 73 11.44 -14.31 -9.52
N THR A 74 11.26 -14.78 -8.29
CA THR A 74 10.15 -15.69 -7.95
C THR A 74 8.80 -14.99 -8.07
N PHE A 75 8.69 -13.77 -7.53
CA PHE A 75 7.47 -12.97 -7.63
C PHE A 75 7.14 -12.64 -9.09
N LEU A 76 8.13 -12.18 -9.87
CA LEU A 76 7.94 -11.81 -11.26
C LEU A 76 7.53 -13.02 -12.12
N ASN A 77 8.13 -14.19 -11.90
CA ASN A 77 7.76 -15.42 -12.59
C ASN A 77 6.34 -15.89 -12.24
N ASN A 78 5.93 -15.78 -10.97
CA ASN A 78 4.57 -16.08 -10.55
C ASN A 78 3.56 -15.12 -11.18
N LEU A 79 3.85 -13.81 -11.17
CA LEU A 79 3.01 -12.80 -11.79
C LEU A 79 2.85 -13.03 -13.29
N LYS A 80 3.94 -13.35 -13.99
CA LYS A 80 3.93 -13.69 -15.43
C LYS A 80 3.08 -14.93 -15.70
N THR A 81 3.17 -15.95 -14.84
CA THR A 81 2.36 -17.16 -14.94
C THR A 81 0.87 -16.87 -14.74
N SER A 82 0.53 -16.09 -13.72
CA SER A 82 -0.85 -15.65 -13.47
C SER A 82 -1.41 -14.82 -14.63
N LEU A 83 -0.61 -13.89 -15.17
CA LEU A 83 -1.01 -13.07 -16.30
C LEU A 83 -1.23 -13.92 -17.57
N ASN A 84 -0.34 -14.86 -17.86
CA ASN A 84 -0.48 -15.80 -18.97
C ASN A 84 -1.73 -16.68 -18.85
N SER A 85 -2.03 -17.16 -17.64
CA SER A 85 -3.27 -17.89 -17.35
C SER A 85 -4.50 -17.02 -17.64
N LEU A 86 -4.47 -15.76 -17.22
CA LEU A 86 -5.56 -14.82 -17.45
C LEU A 86 -5.73 -14.46 -18.93
N LEU A 87 -4.62 -14.26 -19.66
CA LEU A 87 -4.58 -14.05 -21.11
C LEU A 87 -5.14 -15.26 -21.88
N SER A 88 -4.85 -16.48 -21.44
CA SER A 88 -5.43 -17.69 -22.07
C SER A 88 -6.95 -17.66 -22.03
N SER A 89 -7.52 -17.05 -20.98
CA SER A 89 -8.96 -16.88 -20.79
C SER A 89 -9.52 -15.66 -21.54
N ILE A 90 -8.69 -14.72 -22.00
CA ILE A 90 -9.15 -13.49 -22.69
C ILE A 90 -9.90 -13.82 -23.98
N SER A 91 -9.45 -14.78 -24.77
CA SER A 91 -10.15 -15.15 -26.01
C SER A 91 -11.57 -15.64 -25.74
N THR A 92 -11.74 -16.46 -24.70
CA THR A 92 -13.03 -16.95 -24.21
C THR A 92 -13.87 -15.80 -23.66
N ILE A 93 -13.30 -14.95 -22.82
CA ILE A 93 -13.94 -13.76 -22.25
C ILE A 93 -14.41 -12.82 -23.38
N LYS A 94 -13.56 -12.54 -24.36
CA LYS A 94 -13.86 -11.68 -25.52
C LYS A 94 -14.95 -12.27 -26.41
N SER A 95 -14.92 -13.58 -26.65
CA SER A 95 -15.97 -14.31 -27.40
C SER A 95 -17.33 -14.30 -26.69
N TRP A 96 -17.33 -14.47 -25.36
CA TRP A 96 -18.55 -14.34 -24.54
C TRP A 96 -19.10 -12.92 -24.51
N LEU A 97 -18.22 -11.93 -24.61
CA LEU A 97 -18.57 -10.51 -24.49
C LEU A 97 -18.79 -9.82 -25.83
N ASP A 98 -18.57 -10.52 -26.95
CA ASP A 98 -18.99 -10.10 -28.28
C ASP A 98 -20.50 -9.83 -28.29
N ALA A 99 -20.89 -8.69 -28.84
CA ALA A 99 -22.21 -8.08 -28.66
C ALA A 99 -23.36 -9.03 -29.08
N LYS A 100 -23.11 -9.87 -30.09
CA LYS A 100 -24.07 -10.85 -30.61
C LYS A 100 -24.29 -12.02 -29.63
N ASN A 101 -23.21 -12.62 -29.14
CA ASN A 101 -23.28 -13.74 -28.18
C ASN A 101 -23.80 -13.27 -26.82
N LYS A 102 -23.43 -12.05 -26.42
CA LYS A 102 -23.84 -11.39 -25.19
C LYS A 102 -25.33 -11.11 -25.10
N HIS A 103 -25.94 -10.51 -26.12
CA HIS A 103 -27.39 -10.29 -26.16
C HIS A 103 -28.15 -11.61 -26.13
N HIS A 104 -27.63 -12.61 -26.85
CA HIS A 104 -28.23 -13.93 -26.89
C HIS A 104 -28.18 -14.63 -25.52
N ALA A 105 -27.04 -14.62 -24.83
CA ALA A 105 -26.87 -15.22 -23.52
C ALA A 105 -27.69 -14.52 -22.42
N ILE A 106 -27.71 -13.18 -22.41
CA ILE A 106 -28.54 -12.42 -21.46
C ILE A 106 -30.02 -12.72 -21.70
N LYS A 107 -30.46 -12.75 -22.97
CA LYS A 107 -31.84 -13.07 -23.32
C LYS A 107 -32.23 -14.48 -22.87
N ILE A 108 -31.39 -15.49 -23.13
CA ILE A 108 -31.63 -16.87 -22.67
C ILE A 108 -31.75 -16.92 -21.14
N LEU A 109 -30.86 -16.25 -20.42
CA LEU A 109 -30.90 -16.24 -18.95
C LEU A 109 -32.11 -15.47 -18.41
N ASP A 110 -32.52 -14.38 -19.05
CA ASP A 110 -33.76 -13.66 -18.70
C ASP A 110 -35.01 -14.53 -18.99
N ASP A 111 -35.02 -15.26 -20.10
CA ASP A 111 -36.10 -16.20 -20.46
C ASP A 111 -36.19 -17.36 -19.44
N ILE A 112 -35.04 -17.98 -19.10
CA ILE A 112 -34.95 -19.03 -18.08
C ILE A 112 -35.37 -18.49 -16.70
N ASN A 113 -34.89 -17.31 -16.31
CA ASN A 113 -35.26 -16.68 -15.05
C ASN A 113 -36.76 -16.38 -15.01
N THR A 114 -37.36 -15.99 -16.13
CA THR A 114 -38.82 -15.77 -16.24
C THR A 114 -39.60 -17.07 -16.08
N ILE A 115 -39.13 -18.18 -16.66
CA ILE A 115 -39.75 -19.51 -16.52
C ILE A 115 -39.64 -20.02 -15.07
N LEU A 116 -38.47 -19.85 -14.45
CA LEU A 116 -38.17 -20.40 -13.13
C LEU A 116 -38.65 -19.51 -11.98
N ALA A 117 -38.94 -18.22 -12.22
CA ALA A 117 -39.33 -17.26 -11.20
C ALA A 117 -40.54 -17.75 -10.38
N PRO A 118 -40.44 -17.77 -9.03
CA PRO A 118 -41.53 -18.20 -8.14
C PRO A 118 -42.82 -17.39 -8.28
N SER A 119 -42.73 -16.17 -8.80
CA SER A 119 -43.84 -15.21 -8.92
C SER A 119 -44.66 -15.36 -10.20
N VAL A 120 -44.28 -16.21 -11.16
CA VAL A 120 -45.09 -16.44 -12.37
C VAL A 120 -46.20 -17.43 -12.04
N PHE A 121 -47.23 -16.90 -11.38
CA PHE A 121 -48.49 -17.59 -11.11
C PHE A 121 -49.03 -18.18 -12.42
N GLY A 122 -49.08 -19.52 -12.51
CA GLY A 122 -49.72 -20.23 -13.62
C GLY A 122 -48.80 -20.82 -14.69
N TYR A 123 -47.48 -20.82 -14.54
CA TYR A 123 -46.63 -21.59 -15.46
C TYR A 123 -46.80 -23.11 -15.29
N ASP A 124 -47.04 -23.55 -14.05
CA ASP A 124 -47.42 -24.93 -13.74
C ASP A 124 -48.74 -25.32 -14.45
N LYS A 125 -49.60 -24.35 -14.77
CA LYS A 125 -50.86 -24.53 -15.54
C LYS A 125 -50.65 -24.61 -17.06
N LYS A 126 -49.49 -24.23 -17.58
CA LYS A 126 -49.20 -24.19 -19.04
C LYS A 126 -48.41 -25.39 -19.54
N LEU A 127 -47.69 -26.10 -18.67
CA LEU A 127 -46.99 -27.34 -19.03
C LEU A 127 -47.97 -28.51 -19.30
N LEU A 128 -49.17 -28.44 -18.72
CA LEU A 128 -50.23 -29.44 -18.85
C LEU A 128 -51.56 -28.76 -19.20
N ILE A 129 -51.67 -28.22 -20.42
CA ILE A 129 -52.87 -27.48 -20.89
C ILE A 129 -54.18 -28.27 -20.71
N GLY A 130 -54.11 -29.61 -20.66
CA GLY A 130 -55.25 -30.50 -20.38
C GLY A 130 -55.51 -30.85 -18.90
N PHE A 131 -54.60 -30.53 -17.98
CA PHE A 131 -54.67 -30.82 -16.54
C PHE A 131 -54.17 -29.60 -15.74
N PRO A 132 -54.99 -28.53 -15.59
CA PRO A 132 -54.58 -27.28 -14.96
C PRO A 132 -54.14 -27.40 -13.49
N ASN A 133 -54.45 -28.51 -12.81
CA ASN A 133 -53.95 -28.85 -11.48
C ASN A 133 -52.97 -30.04 -11.48
N GLY A 134 -52.39 -30.38 -12.64
CA GLY A 134 -51.33 -31.37 -12.77
C GLY A 134 -51.76 -32.80 -12.43
N SER A 135 -50.91 -33.54 -11.71
CA SER A 135 -51.20 -34.90 -11.25
C SER A 135 -52.53 -35.01 -10.47
N LYS A 136 -52.96 -33.95 -9.79
CA LYS A 136 -54.20 -33.95 -8.99
C LYS A 136 -55.45 -34.13 -9.84
N ASP A 137 -55.51 -33.53 -11.03
CA ASP A 137 -56.69 -33.70 -11.90
C ASP A 137 -56.82 -35.14 -12.41
N LEU A 138 -55.69 -35.81 -12.68
CA LEU A 138 -55.65 -37.22 -13.03
C LEU A 138 -56.04 -38.10 -11.84
N ALA A 139 -55.55 -37.80 -10.63
CA ALA A 139 -55.94 -38.51 -9.42
C ALA A 139 -57.46 -38.40 -9.18
N THR A 140 -58.02 -37.19 -9.28
CA THR A 140 -59.47 -36.95 -9.13
C THR A 140 -60.29 -37.66 -10.21
N LEU A 141 -59.79 -37.78 -11.45
CA LEU A 141 -60.46 -38.58 -12.49
C LEU A 141 -60.58 -40.05 -12.07
N PHE A 142 -59.53 -40.65 -11.51
CA PHE A 142 -59.54 -42.04 -11.06
C PHE A 142 -60.38 -42.27 -9.80
N GLU A 143 -60.39 -41.30 -8.88
CA GLU A 143 -61.29 -41.29 -7.73
C GLU A 143 -62.76 -41.25 -8.16
N ASN A 144 -63.11 -40.37 -9.10
CA ASN A 144 -64.47 -40.23 -9.63
C ASN A 144 -64.98 -41.51 -10.30
N LEU A 145 -64.11 -42.26 -10.99
CA LEU A 145 -64.48 -43.58 -11.57
C LEU A 145 -64.88 -44.61 -10.50
N GLN A 146 -64.47 -44.43 -9.25
CA GLN A 146 -64.88 -45.29 -8.14
C GLN A 146 -66.22 -44.89 -7.51
N GLU A 147 -66.75 -43.72 -7.83
CA GLU A 147 -67.99 -43.23 -7.23
C GLU A 147 -69.24 -43.94 -7.77
N ASN A 148 -70.21 -44.17 -6.87
CA ASN A 148 -71.41 -44.94 -7.18
C ASN A 148 -72.27 -44.33 -8.30
N TRP A 149 -72.32 -42.99 -8.39
CA TRP A 149 -73.10 -42.32 -9.43
C TRP A 149 -72.43 -42.46 -10.80
N ILE A 150 -71.10 -42.37 -10.90
CA ILE A 150 -70.37 -42.63 -12.15
C ILE A 150 -70.53 -44.09 -12.58
N LYS A 151 -70.41 -45.05 -11.65
CA LYS A 151 -70.68 -46.47 -11.93
C LYS A 151 -72.10 -46.69 -12.46
N LYS A 152 -73.09 -45.97 -11.92
CA LYS A 152 -74.47 -45.96 -12.42
C LYS A 152 -74.58 -45.44 -13.85
N VAL A 153 -73.91 -44.35 -14.17
CA VAL A 153 -73.95 -43.75 -15.51
C VAL A 153 -73.20 -44.60 -16.54
N LEU A 154 -72.00 -45.10 -16.20
CA LEU A 154 -71.13 -45.80 -17.14
C LEU A 154 -71.45 -47.28 -17.32
N ASN A 155 -71.96 -47.96 -16.29
CA ASN A 155 -72.23 -49.40 -16.32
C ASN A 155 -73.46 -49.82 -15.51
N GLY A 156 -74.48 -48.96 -15.40
CA GLY A 156 -75.74 -49.29 -14.71
C GLY A 156 -75.58 -49.65 -13.24
N GLY A 157 -74.48 -49.24 -12.60
CA GLY A 157 -74.17 -49.47 -11.19
C GLY A 157 -73.31 -50.69 -10.95
N LYS A 158 -72.98 -51.45 -11.99
CA LYS A 158 -72.05 -52.58 -11.94
C LYS A 158 -70.60 -52.09 -11.92
N SER A 159 -69.68 -52.99 -11.57
CA SER A 159 -68.25 -52.69 -11.50
C SER A 159 -67.72 -52.09 -12.81
N VAL A 160 -66.85 -51.09 -12.70
CA VAL A 160 -66.06 -50.53 -13.81
C VAL A 160 -64.59 -50.97 -13.73
N SER A 161 -64.31 -52.05 -13.01
CA SER A 161 -62.94 -52.57 -12.78
C SER A 161 -62.17 -52.82 -14.08
N GLU A 162 -62.85 -53.25 -15.13
CA GLU A 162 -62.24 -53.48 -16.44
C GLU A 162 -61.79 -52.16 -17.10
N LEU A 163 -62.58 -51.10 -16.96
CA LEU A 163 -62.25 -49.76 -17.43
C LEU A 163 -61.06 -49.18 -16.65
N VAL A 164 -61.06 -49.36 -15.32
CA VAL A 164 -59.94 -48.97 -14.45
C VAL A 164 -58.67 -49.72 -14.83
N ARG A 165 -58.78 -51.01 -15.18
CA ARG A 165 -57.66 -51.84 -15.65
C ARG A 165 -57.09 -51.32 -16.97
N VAL A 166 -57.94 -50.96 -17.92
CA VAL A 166 -57.53 -50.36 -19.21
C VAL A 166 -56.81 -49.03 -19.00
N PHE A 167 -57.23 -48.23 -18.03
CA PHE A 167 -56.53 -46.99 -17.65
C PHE A 167 -55.30 -47.21 -16.76
N GLY A 168 -54.90 -48.44 -16.47
CA GLY A 168 -53.73 -48.77 -15.66
C GLY A 168 -52.40 -48.11 -16.07
N PRO A 169 -52.10 -47.89 -17.36
CA PRO A 169 -50.94 -47.09 -17.77
C PRO A 169 -51.03 -45.61 -17.36
N MET A 170 -52.25 -45.06 -17.32
CA MET A 170 -52.50 -43.65 -17.04
C MET A 170 -52.48 -43.35 -15.53
N THR A 171 -52.84 -44.32 -14.68
CA THR A 171 -52.57 -44.24 -13.22
C THR A 171 -51.08 -44.32 -12.91
N LYS A 172 -50.32 -45.16 -13.63
CA LYS A 172 -48.85 -45.15 -13.52
C LYS A 172 -48.25 -43.82 -13.96
N PHE A 173 -48.74 -43.25 -15.06
CA PHE A 173 -48.33 -41.92 -15.50
C PHE A 173 -48.64 -40.83 -14.46
N GLU A 174 -49.82 -40.85 -13.83
CA GLU A 174 -50.18 -39.94 -12.74
C GLU A 174 -49.19 -40.03 -11.57
N SER A 175 -48.91 -41.22 -11.06
CA SER A 175 -47.97 -41.40 -9.95
C SER A 175 -46.54 -40.92 -10.28
N GLN A 176 -46.07 -41.15 -11.52
CA GLN A 176 -44.80 -40.63 -11.99
C GLN A 176 -44.80 -39.11 -12.10
N LEU A 177 -45.90 -38.53 -12.61
CA LEU A 177 -46.08 -37.09 -12.72
C LEU A 177 -46.10 -36.43 -11.33
N SER A 178 -46.81 -37.03 -10.37
CA SER A 178 -46.86 -36.58 -8.97
C SER A 178 -45.47 -36.58 -8.32
N SER A 179 -44.67 -37.63 -8.55
CA SER A 179 -43.28 -37.71 -8.08
C SER A 179 -42.38 -36.65 -8.74
N LEU A 180 -42.51 -36.44 -10.04
CA LEU A 180 -41.77 -35.40 -10.76
C LEU A 180 -42.15 -33.99 -10.31
N GLU A 181 -43.44 -33.73 -10.09
CA GLU A 181 -43.93 -32.48 -9.51
C GLU A 181 -43.31 -32.25 -8.13
N GLN A 182 -43.20 -33.26 -7.27
CA GLN A 182 -42.54 -33.13 -5.95
C GLN A 182 -41.04 -32.83 -6.05
N ILE A 183 -40.32 -33.48 -6.98
CA ILE A 183 -38.88 -33.26 -7.20
C ILE A 183 -38.64 -31.87 -7.80
N TRP A 184 -39.45 -31.46 -8.78
CA TRP A 184 -39.27 -30.21 -9.50
C TRP A 184 -39.74 -28.98 -8.71
N MET A 185 -40.72 -29.09 -7.81
CA MET A 185 -41.47 -27.90 -7.37
C MET A 185 -40.88 -27.06 -6.22
N LYS A 186 -39.79 -27.43 -5.53
CA LYS A 186 -39.24 -26.53 -4.50
C LYS A 186 -37.72 -26.35 -4.47
N SER A 187 -36.94 -27.36 -4.07
CA SER A 187 -35.51 -27.15 -3.84
C SER A 187 -34.74 -26.82 -5.12
N ASP A 188 -35.02 -27.57 -6.17
CA ASP A 188 -34.22 -27.52 -7.39
C ASP A 188 -34.57 -26.29 -8.21
N ARG A 189 -35.87 -25.98 -8.34
CA ARG A 189 -36.33 -24.74 -9.02
C ARG A 189 -35.80 -23.49 -8.34
N GLU A 190 -35.83 -23.43 -7.01
CA GLU A 190 -35.31 -22.27 -6.27
C GLU A 190 -33.78 -22.16 -6.41
N ALA A 191 -33.06 -23.29 -6.34
CA ALA A 191 -31.62 -23.32 -6.57
C ALA A 191 -31.23 -22.89 -7.99
N TYR A 192 -31.93 -23.38 -9.02
CA TYR A 192 -31.71 -23.00 -10.41
C TYR A 192 -32.10 -21.54 -10.69
N ALA A 193 -33.22 -21.06 -10.13
CA ALA A 193 -33.63 -19.66 -10.25
C ALA A 193 -32.60 -18.72 -9.59
N ASN A 194 -32.13 -19.05 -8.38
CA ASN A 194 -31.12 -18.28 -7.68
C ASN A 194 -29.78 -18.27 -8.43
N THR A 195 -29.35 -19.42 -8.95
CA THR A 195 -28.13 -19.55 -9.76
C THR A 195 -28.24 -18.71 -11.04
N THR A 196 -29.35 -18.82 -11.76
CA THR A 196 -29.62 -18.03 -12.98
C THR A 196 -29.57 -16.53 -12.68
N ARG A 197 -30.21 -16.09 -11.58
CA ARG A 197 -30.22 -14.69 -11.16
C ARG A 197 -28.82 -14.17 -10.79
N LYS A 198 -28.02 -14.96 -10.07
CA LYS A 198 -26.63 -14.61 -9.74
C LYS A 198 -25.76 -14.49 -10.99
N SER A 199 -25.89 -15.43 -11.92
CA SER A 199 -25.19 -15.40 -13.22
C SER A 199 -25.58 -14.16 -14.04
N LEU A 200 -26.87 -13.82 -14.08
CA LEU A 200 -27.40 -12.63 -14.75
C LEU A 200 -26.84 -11.33 -14.15
N ILE A 201 -26.80 -11.22 -12.81
CA ILE A 201 -26.21 -10.06 -12.12
C ILE A 201 -24.72 -9.94 -12.46
N SER A 202 -23.98 -11.04 -12.40
CA SER A 202 -22.55 -11.06 -12.71
C SER A 202 -22.28 -10.62 -14.15
N LEU A 203 -23.05 -11.13 -15.11
CA LEU A 203 -22.96 -10.72 -16.52
C LEU A 203 -23.33 -9.24 -16.73
N ARG A 204 -24.33 -8.72 -16.02
CA ARG A 204 -24.70 -7.30 -16.07
C ARG A 204 -23.60 -6.39 -15.49
N ILE A 205 -22.91 -6.82 -14.44
CA ILE A 205 -21.75 -6.10 -13.87
C ILE A 205 -20.59 -6.08 -14.87
N ILE A 206 -20.23 -7.24 -15.43
CA ILE A 206 -19.17 -7.36 -16.46
C ILE A 206 -19.52 -6.49 -17.68
N ASN A 207 -20.79 -6.44 -18.06
CA ASN A 207 -21.27 -5.60 -19.16
C ASN A 207 -21.01 -4.09 -18.90
N LYS A 208 -21.22 -3.61 -17.67
CA LYS A 208 -20.96 -2.20 -17.33
C LYS A 208 -19.47 -1.83 -17.39
N ALA A 209 -18.57 -2.80 -17.20
CA ALA A 209 -17.13 -2.57 -17.14
C ALA A 209 -16.43 -2.44 -18.51
N ASN A 210 -17.18 -2.29 -19.61
CA ASN A 210 -16.71 -2.26 -21.00
C ASN A 210 -15.60 -3.29 -21.32
N PRO A 211 -15.96 -4.55 -21.61
CA PRO A 211 -14.99 -5.64 -21.71
C PRO A 211 -13.88 -5.50 -22.76
N ALA A 212 -14.13 -4.74 -23.83
CA ALA A 212 -13.10 -4.44 -24.82
C ALA A 212 -11.94 -3.67 -24.17
N ASP A 213 -12.25 -2.70 -23.31
CA ASP A 213 -11.25 -1.89 -22.61
C ASP A 213 -10.44 -2.73 -21.61
N VAL A 214 -11.08 -3.68 -20.92
CA VAL A 214 -10.41 -4.60 -19.98
C VAL A 214 -9.48 -5.55 -20.73
N SER A 215 -9.93 -6.13 -21.84
CA SER A 215 -9.11 -7.00 -22.70
C SER A 215 -7.90 -6.26 -23.28
N ASP A 216 -8.12 -5.06 -23.81
CA ASP A 216 -7.05 -4.26 -24.41
C ASP A 216 -6.06 -3.76 -23.35
N SER A 217 -6.54 -3.43 -22.15
CA SER A 217 -5.69 -3.08 -21.00
C SER A 217 -4.83 -4.26 -20.55
N LEU A 218 -5.41 -5.45 -20.44
CA LEU A 218 -4.66 -6.67 -20.08
C LEU A 218 -3.62 -7.03 -21.14
N SER A 219 -3.95 -6.89 -22.43
CA SER A 219 -2.98 -7.09 -23.52
C SER A 219 -1.81 -6.10 -23.41
N LYS A 220 -2.09 -4.81 -23.17
CA LYS A 220 -1.05 -3.79 -22.96
C LYS A 220 -0.18 -4.06 -21.74
N VAL A 221 -0.78 -4.49 -20.63
CA VAL A 221 -0.05 -4.89 -19.42
C VAL A 221 0.87 -6.06 -19.74
N ASN A 222 0.40 -7.07 -20.48
CA ASN A 222 1.24 -8.19 -20.89
C ASN A 222 2.39 -7.77 -21.80
N ASP A 223 2.13 -6.97 -22.83
CA ASP A 223 3.19 -6.50 -23.72
C ASP A 223 4.26 -5.72 -22.94
N THR A 224 3.84 -4.93 -21.95
CA THR A 224 4.74 -4.21 -21.04
C THR A 224 5.55 -5.19 -20.18
N PHE A 225 4.91 -6.18 -19.56
CA PHE A 225 5.55 -7.17 -18.70
C PHE A 225 6.47 -8.15 -19.44
N VAL A 226 6.16 -8.49 -20.69
CA VAL A 226 7.05 -9.32 -21.53
C VAL A 226 8.31 -8.55 -21.92
N ASN A 227 8.20 -7.24 -22.11
CA ASN A 227 9.32 -6.36 -22.44
C ASN A 227 10.17 -5.96 -21.22
N LEU A 228 9.65 -6.13 -20.00
CA LEU A 228 10.45 -6.13 -18.78
C LEU A 228 11.31 -7.39 -18.81
N GLY A 229 12.52 -7.29 -19.37
CA GLY A 229 13.54 -8.34 -19.29
C GLY A 229 13.84 -8.70 -17.83
N SER A 230 14.59 -9.79 -17.61
CA SER A 230 15.09 -10.12 -16.27
C SER A 230 15.87 -8.93 -15.73
N ILE A 231 15.25 -8.19 -14.81
CA ILE A 231 15.95 -7.19 -14.01
C ILE A 231 16.77 -8.02 -13.03
N ALA A 232 18.08 -7.76 -12.97
CA ALA A 232 18.94 -8.41 -11.99
C ALA A 232 18.28 -8.26 -10.61
N ASP A 233 18.21 -9.35 -9.84
CA ASP A 233 17.54 -9.34 -8.55
C ASP A 233 18.19 -8.27 -7.68
N VAL A 234 17.48 -7.15 -7.48
CA VAL A 234 17.97 -6.04 -6.66
C VAL A 234 17.65 -6.32 -5.20
N ASN A 235 17.86 -7.58 -4.81
CA ASN A 235 17.87 -8.02 -3.43
C ASN A 235 19.26 -7.75 -2.85
N SER A 236 19.66 -6.48 -2.87
CA SER A 236 20.98 -6.06 -2.40
C SER A 236 20.90 -5.81 -0.90
N ILE A 237 21.81 -6.43 -0.15
CA ILE A 237 22.02 -6.19 1.29
C ILE A 237 22.07 -4.69 1.60
N VAL A 238 22.63 -3.89 0.68
CA VAL A 238 22.72 -2.43 0.78
C VAL A 238 21.35 -1.75 0.88
N LEU A 239 20.34 -2.25 0.18
CA LEU A 239 18.99 -1.70 0.23
C LEU A 239 18.26 -2.07 1.53
N ASP A 240 18.49 -3.29 2.02
CA ASP A 240 17.93 -3.71 3.30
C ASP A 240 18.55 -2.92 4.46
N GLU A 241 19.87 -2.72 4.44
CA GLU A 241 20.59 -1.87 5.39
C GLU A 241 20.11 -0.43 5.33
N PHE A 242 19.92 0.13 4.13
CA PHE A 242 19.40 1.47 3.96
C PHE A 242 17.95 1.60 4.45
N ASN A 243 17.09 0.61 4.19
CA ASN A 243 15.72 0.57 4.68
C ASN A 243 15.68 0.47 6.21
N GLN A 244 16.53 -0.37 6.83
CA GLN A 244 16.66 -0.43 8.28
C GLN A 244 17.11 0.91 8.88
N LEU A 245 18.08 1.58 8.24
CA LEU A 245 18.56 2.90 8.67
C LEU A 245 17.42 3.93 8.63
N LEU A 246 16.64 3.99 7.55
CA LEU A 246 15.50 4.91 7.40
C LEU A 246 14.36 4.63 8.38
N ASN A 247 14.14 3.35 8.71
CA ASN A 247 13.15 2.96 9.71
C ASN A 247 13.63 3.21 11.14
N SER A 248 14.94 3.22 11.38
CA SER A 248 15.53 3.58 12.67
C SER A 248 15.49 5.10 12.87
N SER A 249 14.65 5.57 13.78
CA SER A 249 14.68 6.99 14.21
C SER A 249 15.85 7.29 15.15
N GLU A 250 16.44 6.26 15.76
CA GLU A 250 17.37 6.39 16.87
C GLU A 250 18.71 7.04 16.47
N PRO A 251 19.42 6.64 15.39
CA PRO A 251 20.70 7.27 15.04
C PRO A 251 20.54 8.75 14.69
N PHE A 252 19.49 9.09 13.94
CA PHE A 252 19.19 10.47 13.55
C PHE A 252 18.74 11.32 14.74
N THR A 253 17.92 10.76 15.64
CA THR A 253 17.48 11.46 16.85
C THR A 253 18.65 11.65 17.81
N SER A 254 19.49 10.62 17.98
CA SER A 254 20.69 10.67 18.81
C SER A 254 21.66 11.73 18.31
N PHE A 255 22.00 11.70 17.01
CA PHE A 255 22.86 12.72 16.40
C PHE A 255 22.29 14.14 16.53
N LYS A 256 20.98 14.31 16.30
CA LYS A 256 20.28 15.59 16.46
C LYS A 256 20.38 16.10 17.90
N ASN A 257 20.19 15.23 18.89
CA ASN A 257 20.26 15.59 20.31
C ASN A 257 21.70 15.90 20.73
N GLN A 258 22.67 15.06 20.35
CA GLN A 258 24.10 15.29 20.63
C GLN A 258 24.59 16.61 20.03
N LEU A 259 24.19 16.92 18.79
CA LEU A 259 24.53 18.18 18.15
C LEU A 259 23.84 19.38 18.83
N ALA A 260 22.59 19.21 19.29
CA ALA A 260 21.89 20.23 20.06
C ALA A 260 22.60 20.53 21.39
N ASP A 261 22.96 19.47 22.13
CA ASP A 261 23.64 19.55 23.40
C ASP A 261 25.02 20.21 23.25
N PHE A 262 25.78 19.84 22.21
CA PHE A 262 27.04 20.48 21.88
C PHE A 262 26.88 21.97 21.58
N LEU A 263 25.91 22.36 20.74
CA LEU A 263 25.69 23.76 20.37
C LEU A 263 25.17 24.63 21.52
N ASN A 264 24.46 24.02 22.48
CA ASN A 264 23.92 24.67 23.67
C ASN A 264 24.90 24.67 24.86
N ALA A 265 26.00 23.92 24.79
CA ALA A 265 27.00 23.88 25.85
C ALA A 265 27.51 25.30 26.14
N PRO A 266 27.62 25.73 27.41
CA PRO A 266 28.12 27.06 27.78
C PRO A 266 29.45 27.43 27.10
N GLU A 267 30.30 26.42 26.88
CA GLU A 267 31.60 26.49 26.23
C GLU A 267 31.52 26.86 24.74
N ILE A 268 30.40 26.53 24.07
CA ILE A 268 30.13 26.85 22.66
C ILE A 268 29.21 28.06 22.52
N ALA A 269 28.22 28.19 23.40
CA ALA A 269 27.23 29.27 23.39
C ALA A 269 27.84 30.65 23.64
N GLN A 270 28.99 30.72 24.32
CA GLN A 270 29.71 31.97 24.60
C GLN A 270 30.36 32.62 23.36
N PHE A 271 30.49 31.90 22.23
CA PHE A 271 30.99 32.48 21.00
C PHE A 271 29.86 33.26 20.31
N SER A 272 29.82 34.56 20.60
CA SER A 272 28.90 35.55 20.02
C SER A 272 29.52 36.25 18.79
N PHE A 273 28.63 36.85 18.00
CA PHE A 273 28.68 37.22 16.58
C PHE A 273 29.96 37.86 16.01
N GLU A 274 30.10 37.62 14.69
CA GLU A 274 31.16 37.96 13.73
C GLU A 274 31.77 39.37 13.88
N ASP A 275 31.00 40.34 14.38
CA ASP A 275 31.42 41.74 14.47
C ASP A 275 32.59 41.98 15.43
N GLU A 276 32.61 41.36 16.61
CA GLU A 276 33.69 41.59 17.60
C GLU A 276 35.02 41.00 17.14
N LEU A 277 34.98 39.84 16.47
CA LEU A 277 36.19 39.17 15.98
C LEU A 277 36.74 39.86 14.73
N ASP A 278 35.87 40.33 13.83
CA ASP A 278 36.30 41.04 12.62
C ASP A 278 36.86 42.43 12.94
N ILE A 279 36.25 43.14 13.90
CA ILE A 279 36.82 44.38 14.45
C ILE A 279 38.17 44.08 15.11
N PHE A 280 38.27 43.00 15.88
CA PHE A 280 39.55 42.58 16.48
C PHE A 280 40.61 42.29 15.41
N LYS A 281 40.29 41.53 14.35
CA LYS A 281 41.23 41.23 13.25
C LYS A 281 41.75 42.50 12.60
N MET A 282 40.85 43.41 12.23
CA MET A 282 41.21 44.66 11.57
C MET A 282 42.10 45.54 12.44
N ASP A 283 41.76 45.69 13.71
CA ASP A 283 42.52 46.52 14.65
C ASP A 283 43.89 45.88 14.94
N TYR A 284 43.94 44.56 15.13
CA TYR A 284 45.15 43.83 15.45
C TYR A 284 46.16 43.88 14.30
N GLY A 285 45.70 43.74 13.06
CA GLY A 285 46.53 43.84 11.85
C GLY A 285 47.16 45.22 11.63
N LYS A 286 46.60 46.29 12.20
CA LYS A 286 47.15 47.66 12.11
C LYS A 286 48.27 47.93 13.13
N LEU A 287 48.44 47.07 14.14
CA LEU A 287 49.44 47.27 15.18
C LEU A 287 50.83 46.80 14.74
N LYS A 288 51.82 47.69 14.86
CA LYS A 288 53.22 47.43 14.47
C LYS A 288 54.16 47.07 15.62
N LYS A 289 53.77 47.36 16.87
CA LYS A 289 54.59 47.11 18.07
C LYS A 289 54.01 45.94 18.87
N ASP A 290 54.88 45.03 19.32
CA ASP A 290 54.46 43.83 20.06
C ASP A 290 53.83 44.16 21.41
N GLU A 291 54.30 45.21 22.09
CA GLU A 291 53.66 45.74 23.31
C GLU A 291 52.18 46.12 23.08
N LYS A 292 51.89 46.82 21.97
CA LYS A 292 50.51 47.20 21.62
C LYS A 292 49.65 45.99 21.25
N LYS A 293 50.24 45.02 20.53
CA LYS A 293 49.57 43.75 20.20
C LYS A 293 49.25 42.97 21.46
N PHE A 294 50.20 42.88 22.40
CA PHE A 294 50.03 42.23 23.70
C PHE A 294 48.92 42.89 24.52
N ASP A 295 48.92 44.21 24.64
CA ASP A 295 47.87 44.96 25.35
C ASP A 295 46.48 44.68 24.76
N MET A 296 46.39 44.59 23.44
CA MET A 296 45.15 44.28 22.75
C MET A 296 44.71 42.83 22.98
N LEU A 297 45.65 41.87 22.96
CA LEU A 297 45.38 40.48 23.33
C LEU A 297 44.85 40.39 24.76
N LYS A 298 45.45 41.09 25.71
CA LYS A 298 45.04 41.07 27.12
C LYS A 298 43.68 41.72 27.38
N LYS A 299 43.38 42.83 26.68
CA LYS A 299 42.16 43.63 26.93
C LYS A 299 40.95 43.19 26.12
N LYS A 300 41.15 42.85 24.85
CA LYS A 300 40.06 42.53 23.91
C LYS A 300 39.88 41.03 23.72
N LEU A 301 40.95 40.25 23.82
CA LEU A 301 40.89 38.82 23.66
C LEU A 301 40.79 38.16 25.03
N ASN A 302 39.62 37.66 25.38
CA ASN A 302 39.41 36.97 26.65
C ASN A 302 40.02 35.55 26.59
N ILE A 303 41.36 35.47 26.48
CA ILE A 303 42.13 34.23 26.27
C ILE A 303 41.88 33.20 27.37
N SER A 304 41.58 33.65 28.60
CA SER A 304 41.22 32.74 29.69
C SER A 304 39.96 31.93 29.38
N LYS A 305 38.95 32.49 28.70
CA LYS A 305 37.78 31.73 28.23
C LYS A 305 38.16 30.62 27.26
N TYR A 306 39.03 30.88 26.29
CA TYR A 306 39.46 29.87 25.33
C TYR A 306 40.32 28.79 25.99
N SER A 307 41.17 29.18 26.93
CA SER A 307 42.04 28.25 27.67
C SER A 307 41.26 27.37 28.66
N GLN A 308 40.20 27.88 29.28
CA GLN A 308 39.35 27.13 30.23
C GLN A 308 38.53 26.04 29.55
N ASN A 309 38.18 26.25 28.28
CA ASN A 309 37.32 25.34 27.51
C ASN A 309 38.12 24.41 26.58
N LEU A 310 39.45 24.49 26.62
CA LEU A 310 40.32 23.64 25.81
C LEU A 310 40.07 22.16 26.08
N ASP A 311 39.96 21.77 27.35
CA ASP A 311 39.73 20.38 27.75
C ASP A 311 38.34 19.91 27.28
N PHE A 312 37.33 20.79 27.30
CA PHE A 312 36.02 20.50 26.70
C PHE A 312 36.12 20.22 25.20
N PHE A 313 36.80 21.09 24.42
CA PHE A 313 36.95 20.87 22.98
C PHE A 313 37.74 19.60 22.64
N GLN A 314 38.76 19.27 23.44
CA GLN A 314 39.53 18.04 23.27
C GLN A 314 38.68 16.80 23.55
N ASN A 315 37.87 16.82 24.61
CA ASN A 315 36.99 15.70 24.95
C ASN A 315 35.88 15.50 23.90
N GLN A 316 35.35 16.57 23.30
CA GLN A 316 34.31 16.46 22.26
C GLN A 316 34.87 15.89 20.94
N LEU A 317 36.14 16.13 20.61
CA LEU A 317 36.80 15.53 19.44
C LEU A 317 37.01 14.02 19.57
N GLU A 318 37.06 13.48 20.79
CA GLU A 318 37.19 12.04 21.03
C GLU A 318 35.85 11.30 21.01
N LEU A 319 34.73 12.03 21.13
CA LEU A 319 33.37 11.48 21.19
C LEU A 319 32.62 11.52 19.84
N LEU A 320 33.10 12.34 18.90
CA LEU A 320 32.61 12.46 17.52
C LEU A 320 33.37 11.51 16.59
#